data_AF-A0A7Y9ETP1-F1
#
_entry.id   AF-A0A7Y9ETP1-F1
#
_cell.length_a   1.000
_cell.length_b   1.000
_cell.length_c   1.000
_cell.angle_alpha   90.00
_cell.angle_beta   90.00
_cell.angle_gamma   90.00
#
_symmetry.space_group_name_H-M   'P 1'
#
loop_
_entity.id
_entity.type
_entity.pdbx_description
1 polymer ?
#
loop_
_entity_poly.entity_id
_entity_poly.type
_entity_poly.pdbx_seq_one_letter_code
_entity_poly.pdbx_strand_id
1 'polypeptide(L)'
;MFEELTGDATADEWALAAAIFIAQTRRRTGAGPTFSEVFASLLPDTSGLPGPFPPELGPDERRLAISGFRGHVMIEWRRRDMIGFDKGVTRSLRVGREFRRRSRQRQRHDKNRRSKAQASGRMSGVAGIDKTSTEGREALVSEDYPPELQPLIERFAPDWPPILQVSVGWYPLLVELDRTLSALVPDYVVKQIKSKFGALRFHAAPSEDPYDYNEAFKEAISDAEWRSIETCEECGAPANQYVVRLWVVTLCEEHMRLAERA
;
A
#
# COMPACT_ATOMS: atom_id res chain seq x y z
N MET A 1 -1.04 2.85 -7.80
CA MET A 1 -1.30 3.75 -6.65
C MET A 1 -0.06 4.31 -5.98
N PHE A 2 0.75 3.50 -5.26
CA PHE A 2 1.97 4.06 -4.67
C PHE A 2 2.84 4.49 -5.84
N GLU A 3 3.14 3.53 -6.71
CA GLU A 3 3.66 3.57 -8.10
C GLU A 3 3.18 4.73 -8.98
N GLU A 4 2.04 5.35 -8.65
CA GLU A 4 1.33 6.30 -9.49
C GLU A 4 1.42 7.73 -8.93
N LEU A 5 1.51 7.85 -7.61
CA LEU A 5 1.96 9.06 -6.92
C LEU A 5 3.50 9.17 -6.87
N THR A 6 4.21 8.14 -7.34
CA THR A 6 5.69 8.07 -7.38
C THR A 6 6.31 8.01 -8.78
N GLY A 7 5.53 7.66 -9.80
CA GLY A 7 6.04 7.16 -11.08
C GLY A 7 6.68 5.76 -10.93
N ASP A 8 7.33 5.27 -12.00
CA ASP A 8 7.94 3.93 -12.15
C ASP A 8 8.77 3.43 -10.94
N ALA A 9 9.25 4.36 -10.10
CA ALA A 9 9.80 4.06 -8.79
C ALA A 9 8.72 3.46 -7.87
N THR A 10 8.54 2.14 -7.92
CA THR A 10 7.68 1.33 -7.05
C THR A 10 7.73 1.74 -5.56
N ALA A 11 6.74 1.32 -4.77
CA ALA A 11 6.68 1.57 -3.33
C ALA A 11 7.99 1.22 -2.59
N ASP A 12 8.71 0.22 -3.09
CA ASP A 12 10.00 -0.24 -2.58
C ASP A 12 11.19 0.62 -3.04
N GLU A 13 11.10 1.32 -4.17
CA GLU A 13 12.08 2.33 -4.61
C GLU A 13 11.94 3.65 -3.88
N TRP A 14 10.73 4.14 -3.64
CA TRP A 14 10.55 5.30 -2.76
C TRP A 14 10.90 4.96 -1.31
N ALA A 15 10.58 3.75 -0.82
CA ALA A 15 11.08 3.28 0.47
C ALA A 15 12.63 3.24 0.52
N LEU A 16 13.27 2.86 -0.58
CA LEU A 16 14.73 2.86 -0.74
C LEU A 16 15.29 4.29 -0.73
N ALA A 17 14.73 5.21 -1.50
CA ALA A 17 15.14 6.61 -1.56
C ALA A 17 14.96 7.32 -0.21
N ALA A 18 13.81 7.13 0.43
CA ALA A 18 13.54 7.61 1.79
C ALA A 18 14.57 7.07 2.80
N ALA A 19 14.87 5.77 2.75
CA ALA A 19 15.85 5.16 3.64
C ALA A 19 17.29 5.60 3.34
N ILE A 20 17.65 5.87 2.08
CA ILE A 20 18.93 6.51 1.71
C ILE A 20 19.01 7.92 2.32
N PHE A 21 17.99 8.75 2.13
CA PHE A 21 17.93 10.11 2.68
C PHE A 21 17.97 10.13 4.22
N ILE A 22 17.27 9.19 4.87
CA ILE A 22 17.33 8.99 6.33
C ILE A 22 18.76 8.62 6.75
N ALA A 23 19.42 7.68 6.06
CA ALA A 23 20.79 7.27 6.39
C ALA A 23 21.82 8.39 6.18
N GLN A 24 21.67 9.20 5.12
CA GLN A 24 22.51 10.36 4.85
C GLN A 24 22.30 11.45 5.89
N THR A 25 21.05 11.81 6.19
CA THR A 25 20.69 12.80 7.21
C THR A 25 21.24 12.39 8.58
N ARG A 26 21.01 11.14 9.03
CA ARG A 26 21.58 10.63 10.29
C ARG A 26 23.10 10.69 10.35
N ARG A 27 23.79 10.42 9.24
CA ARG A 27 25.26 10.53 9.17
C ARG A 27 25.74 11.98 9.29
N ARG A 28 24.97 12.95 8.77
CA ARG A 28 25.32 14.38 8.77
C ARG A 28 24.97 15.08 10.09
N THR A 29 23.89 14.69 10.77
CA THR A 29 23.33 15.45 11.91
C THR A 29 23.17 14.63 13.20
N GLY A 30 23.49 13.33 13.19
CA GLY A 30 23.24 12.38 14.29
C GLY A 30 21.76 11.98 14.46
N ALA A 31 20.83 12.91 14.20
CA ALA A 31 19.39 12.73 14.28
C ALA A 31 18.76 12.33 12.93
N GLY A 32 17.55 11.75 12.97
CA GLY A 32 16.77 11.47 11.77
C GLY A 32 16.21 12.75 11.13
N PRO A 33 15.65 12.65 9.91
CA PRO A 33 14.79 13.68 9.37
C PRO A 33 13.43 13.74 10.10
N THR A 34 12.64 14.78 9.82
CA THR A 34 11.18 14.77 10.08
C THR A 34 10.43 14.08 8.92
N PHE A 35 9.14 13.79 9.08
CA PHE A 35 8.34 13.26 7.97
C PHE A 35 8.29 14.28 6.81
N SER A 36 8.07 15.57 7.11
CA SER A 36 8.03 16.62 6.08
C SER A 36 9.35 16.74 5.30
N GLU A 37 10.49 16.57 5.96
CA GLU A 37 11.81 16.57 5.31
C GLU A 37 12.03 15.35 4.40
N VAL A 38 11.52 14.17 4.78
CA VAL A 38 11.58 12.97 3.90
C VAL A 38 10.78 13.23 2.62
N PHE A 39 9.53 13.68 2.74
CA PHE A 39 8.70 13.92 1.55
C PHE A 39 9.23 15.07 0.69
N ALA A 40 9.68 16.18 1.27
CA ALA A 40 10.30 17.26 0.51
C ALA A 40 11.60 16.85 -0.20
N SER A 41 12.27 15.78 0.24
CA SER A 41 13.43 15.19 -0.47
C SER A 41 13.05 14.17 -1.55
N LEU A 42 11.82 13.65 -1.55
CA LEU A 42 11.31 12.71 -2.57
C LEU A 42 10.56 13.45 -3.69
N LEU A 43 9.87 14.52 -3.31
CA LEU A 43 9.01 15.35 -4.14
C LEU A 43 9.38 16.83 -3.93
N PRO A 44 10.53 17.29 -4.46
CA PRO A 44 10.99 18.66 -4.25
C PRO A 44 10.02 19.68 -4.85
N ASP A 45 9.53 19.42 -6.07
CA ASP A 45 8.74 20.37 -6.87
C ASP A 45 7.35 20.67 -6.27
N THR A 46 6.85 19.79 -5.40
CA THR A 46 5.57 19.94 -4.70
C THR A 46 5.73 20.17 -3.20
N SER A 47 6.95 20.40 -2.71
CA SER A 47 7.28 20.51 -1.27
C SER A 47 6.83 19.29 -0.44
N GLY A 48 6.90 18.09 -1.04
CA GLY A 48 6.59 16.82 -0.38
C GLY A 48 5.13 16.40 -0.46
N LEU A 49 4.43 16.69 -1.55
CA LEU A 49 3.00 16.39 -1.75
C LEU A 49 2.77 15.56 -3.03
N PRO A 50 1.82 14.60 -3.04
CA PRO A 50 1.58 13.75 -4.21
C PRO A 50 1.00 14.53 -5.42
N GLY A 51 0.45 15.72 -5.18
CA GLY A 51 -0.07 16.63 -6.19
C GLY A 51 -0.57 17.93 -5.56
N PRO A 52 -1.12 18.87 -6.35
CA PRO A 52 -1.83 20.03 -5.83
C PRO A 52 -3.14 19.59 -5.15
N PHE A 53 -3.50 20.23 -4.04
CA PHE A 53 -4.81 20.04 -3.39
C PHE A 53 -5.85 20.97 -4.02
N PRO A 54 -7.08 20.49 -4.32
CA PRO A 54 -8.18 21.29 -4.87
C PRO A 54 -8.33 22.67 -4.20
N PRO A 55 -8.51 23.78 -4.96
CA PRO A 55 -8.46 25.15 -4.43
C PRO A 55 -9.54 25.49 -3.38
N GLU A 56 -10.65 24.77 -3.38
CA GLU A 56 -11.78 24.90 -2.45
C GLU A 56 -11.49 24.38 -1.02
N LEU A 57 -10.50 23.51 -0.82
CA LEU A 57 -10.20 22.94 0.50
C LEU A 57 -9.70 23.98 1.51
N GLY A 58 -10.23 23.91 2.74
CA GLY A 58 -9.82 24.74 3.86
C GLY A 58 -8.39 24.45 4.34
N PRO A 59 -7.73 25.39 5.04
CA PRO A 59 -6.35 25.22 5.52
C PRO A 59 -6.17 23.99 6.42
N ASP A 60 -7.14 23.71 7.30
CA ASP A 60 -7.09 22.57 8.22
C ASP A 60 -7.35 21.23 7.52
N GLU A 61 -8.22 21.20 6.52
CA GLU A 61 -8.47 20.00 5.70
C GLU A 61 -7.21 19.61 4.92
N ARG A 62 -6.55 20.60 4.28
CA ARG A 62 -5.22 20.39 3.65
C ARG A 62 -4.21 19.88 4.68
N ARG A 63 -4.11 20.51 5.85
CA ARG A 63 -3.20 20.09 6.93
C ARG A 63 -3.47 18.64 7.38
N LEU A 64 -4.73 18.23 7.50
CA LEU A 64 -5.14 16.88 7.85
C LEU A 64 -4.81 15.89 6.73
N ALA A 65 -5.11 16.20 5.47
CA ALA A 65 -4.79 15.36 4.32
C ALA A 65 -3.27 15.14 4.16
N ILE A 66 -2.46 16.21 4.33
CA ILE A 66 -0.99 16.15 4.31
C ILE A 66 -0.46 15.25 5.45
N SER A 67 -0.99 15.43 6.66
CA SER A 67 -0.62 14.61 7.83
C SER A 67 -1.00 13.15 7.62
N GLY A 68 -2.20 12.91 7.08
CA GLY A 68 -2.76 11.59 6.78
C GLY A 68 -1.94 10.83 5.74
N PHE A 69 -1.70 11.42 4.55
CA PHE A 69 -0.90 10.83 3.48
C PHE A 69 0.50 10.45 3.99
N ARG A 70 1.22 11.44 4.55
CA ARG A 70 2.59 11.25 5.02
C ARG A 70 2.66 10.24 6.17
N GLY A 71 1.70 10.26 7.08
CA GLY A 71 1.63 9.30 8.19
C GLY A 71 1.43 7.86 7.72
N HIS A 72 0.51 7.63 6.77
CA HIS A 72 0.20 6.30 6.26
C HIS A 72 1.33 5.66 5.47
N VAL A 73 1.94 6.41 4.53
CA VAL A 73 3.11 5.94 3.78
C VAL A 73 4.24 5.50 4.71
N MET A 74 4.53 6.31 5.74
CA MET A 74 5.60 6.01 6.71
C MET A 74 5.27 4.80 7.60
N ILE A 75 3.98 4.48 7.80
CA ILE A 75 3.54 3.25 8.47
C ILE A 75 3.79 2.02 7.57
N GLU A 76 3.48 2.09 6.28
CA GLU A 76 3.71 0.96 5.36
C GLU A 76 5.21 0.66 5.17
N TRP A 77 6.06 1.67 4.97
CA TRP A 77 7.52 1.47 4.90
C TRP A 77 8.13 0.96 6.23
N ARG A 78 7.49 1.27 7.37
CA ARG A 78 7.86 0.70 8.67
C ARG A 78 7.42 -0.76 8.81
N ARG A 79 6.24 -1.12 8.29
CA ARG A 79 5.75 -2.51 8.24
C ARG A 79 6.65 -3.39 7.36
N ARG A 80 7.12 -2.87 6.22
CA ARG A 80 8.12 -3.53 5.35
C ARG A 80 9.57 -3.54 5.92
N ASP A 81 9.78 -3.10 7.17
CA ASP A 81 11.08 -2.92 7.85
C ASP A 81 12.16 -2.22 6.99
N MET A 82 11.73 -1.29 6.13
CA MET A 82 12.59 -0.42 5.33
C MET A 82 13.03 0.81 6.15
N ILE A 83 12.14 1.33 7.00
CA ILE A 83 12.42 2.41 7.95
C ILE A 83 11.92 2.06 9.38
N GLY A 84 12.31 2.87 10.36
CA GLY A 84 11.75 2.84 11.72
C GLY A 84 11.76 4.22 12.35
N PHE A 85 10.91 4.43 13.35
CA PHE A 85 10.80 5.66 14.14
C PHE A 85 10.13 5.35 15.49
N ASP A 86 10.23 6.26 16.45
CA ASP A 86 9.63 6.11 17.78
C ASP A 86 8.42 7.04 17.91
N LYS A 87 7.30 6.50 18.40
CA LYS A 87 6.02 7.21 18.45
C LYS A 87 6.14 8.42 19.40
N GLY A 88 5.78 9.61 18.93
CA GLY A 88 5.90 10.85 19.70
C GLY A 88 7.31 11.46 19.76
N VAL A 89 8.34 10.79 19.24
CA VAL A 89 9.72 11.30 19.28
C VAL A 89 10.09 11.94 17.94
N THR A 90 10.16 13.27 17.92
CA THR A 90 10.61 14.05 16.76
C THR A 90 12.03 13.65 16.34
N ARG A 91 12.31 13.61 15.04
CA ARG A 91 13.62 13.23 14.46
C ARG A 91 14.12 11.81 14.82
N SER A 92 13.24 10.91 15.26
CA SER A 92 13.60 9.51 15.58
C SER A 92 13.83 8.60 14.37
N LEU A 93 13.59 9.09 13.14
CA LEU A 93 13.70 8.30 11.92
C LEU A 93 15.06 7.63 11.72
N ARG A 94 15.03 6.35 11.33
CA ARG A 94 16.17 5.46 11.12
C ARG A 94 15.84 4.45 10.03
N VAL A 95 16.86 3.79 9.49
CA VAL A 95 16.67 2.71 8.51
C VAL A 95 16.33 1.38 9.19
N GLY A 96 15.38 0.64 8.63
CA GLY A 96 14.95 -0.66 9.11
C GLY A 96 15.95 -1.78 8.80
N ARG A 97 15.64 -3.01 9.20
CA ARG A 97 16.48 -4.20 8.98
C ARG A 97 16.51 -4.61 7.51
N GLU A 98 15.39 -4.52 6.80
CA GLU A 98 15.28 -4.97 5.40
C GLU A 98 16.08 -4.07 4.47
N PHE A 99 15.99 -2.75 4.63
CA PHE A 99 16.90 -1.81 3.94
C PHE A 99 18.38 -2.16 4.20
N ARG A 100 18.73 -2.48 5.45
CA ARG A 100 20.11 -2.89 5.81
C ARG A 100 20.51 -4.26 5.28
N ARG A 101 19.56 -5.13 4.89
CA ARG A 101 19.81 -6.38 4.15
C ARG A 101 20.06 -6.08 2.68
N ARG A 102 19.09 -5.42 2.02
CA ARG A 102 19.14 -5.01 0.59
C ARG A 102 20.38 -4.16 0.28
N SER A 103 20.73 -3.22 1.16
CA SER A 103 21.92 -2.36 1.00
C SER A 103 23.23 -3.17 1.06
N ARG A 104 23.35 -4.15 1.97
CA ARG A 104 24.53 -5.03 2.06
C ARG A 104 24.62 -6.02 0.89
N GLN A 105 23.48 -6.49 0.38
CA GLN A 105 23.42 -7.28 -0.86
C GLN A 105 23.89 -6.45 -2.06
N ARG A 106 23.40 -5.21 -2.24
CA ARG A 106 23.87 -4.30 -3.30
C ARG A 106 25.37 -4.01 -3.17
N GLN A 107 25.89 -3.68 -1.98
CA GLN A 107 27.34 -3.45 -1.80
C GLN A 107 28.21 -4.67 -2.14
N ARG A 108 27.74 -5.90 -1.89
CA ARG A 108 28.41 -7.13 -2.36
C ARG A 108 28.32 -7.28 -3.88
N HIS A 109 27.15 -7.05 -4.45
CA HIS A 109 26.91 -7.12 -5.89
C HIS A 109 27.71 -6.05 -6.66
N ASP A 110 27.85 -4.84 -6.13
CA ASP A 110 28.60 -3.74 -6.74
C ASP A 110 30.12 -3.94 -6.62
N LYS A 111 30.61 -4.64 -5.59
CA LYS A 111 32.00 -5.14 -5.60
C LYS A 111 32.20 -6.16 -6.73
N ASN A 112 31.29 -7.13 -6.87
CA ASN A 112 31.35 -8.14 -7.92
C ASN A 112 31.07 -7.57 -9.34
N ARG A 113 30.32 -6.47 -9.46
CA ARG A 113 30.14 -5.73 -10.70
C ARG A 113 31.31 -4.81 -10.99
N ARG A 114 32.02 -4.25 -10.01
CA ARG A 114 33.26 -3.48 -10.29
C ARG A 114 34.37 -4.36 -10.82
N SER A 115 34.52 -5.60 -10.33
CA SER A 115 35.46 -6.57 -10.92
C SER A 115 35.02 -7.09 -12.29
N LYS A 116 33.72 -7.20 -12.58
CA LYS A 116 33.22 -7.57 -13.93
C LYS A 116 33.15 -6.41 -14.93
N ALA A 117 32.85 -5.19 -14.50
CA ALA A 117 32.69 -4.02 -15.38
C ALA A 117 34.01 -3.38 -15.82
N GLN A 118 35.15 -3.84 -15.28
CA GLN A 118 36.45 -3.65 -15.92
C GLN A 118 36.57 -4.42 -17.26
N ALA A 119 35.60 -5.26 -17.63
CA ALA A 119 35.62 -6.06 -18.87
C ALA A 119 34.57 -5.69 -19.94
N SER A 120 33.54 -4.86 -19.67
CA SER A 120 32.52 -4.44 -20.67
C SER A 120 31.66 -3.22 -20.24
N GLY A 121 31.07 -2.48 -21.20
CA GLY A 121 30.26 -1.27 -20.91
C GLY A 121 29.41 -0.68 -22.07
N ARG A 122 28.75 0.46 -21.78
CA ARG A 122 27.60 1.16 -22.49
C ARG A 122 26.22 0.50 -22.25
N MET A 123 25.11 1.16 -21.85
CA MET A 123 24.37 2.43 -22.20
C MET A 123 23.35 2.25 -23.36
N SER A 124 22.12 2.83 -23.43
CA SER A 124 21.20 3.58 -22.52
C SER A 124 19.80 3.81 -23.22
N GLY A 125 18.71 4.23 -22.53
CA GLY A 125 17.43 4.74 -23.16
C GLY A 125 16.19 4.86 -22.22
N VAL A 126 15.24 5.83 -22.44
CA VAL A 126 14.07 6.18 -21.56
C VAL A 126 12.89 6.93 -22.29
N ALA A 127 11.61 6.67 -21.93
CA ALA A 127 10.33 7.48 -22.07
C ALA A 127 9.11 6.71 -21.42
N GLY A 128 7.86 7.15 -21.17
CA GLY A 128 7.05 8.43 -21.22
C GLY A 128 5.57 8.19 -21.71
N ILE A 129 4.45 8.93 -21.44
CA ILE A 129 4.02 10.13 -20.64
C ILE A 129 2.43 10.25 -20.59
N ASP A 130 1.80 10.71 -19.47
CA ASP A 130 0.43 11.33 -19.22
C ASP A 130 -0.93 10.67 -19.64
N LYS A 131 -2.15 10.89 -19.04
CA LYS A 131 -2.71 11.33 -17.70
C LYS A 131 -4.30 11.25 -17.64
N THR A 132 -4.93 11.40 -16.44
CA THR A 132 -6.37 11.79 -16.05
C THR A 132 -7.58 10.78 -16.05
N SER A 133 -8.66 10.88 -15.21
CA SER A 133 -8.78 10.96 -13.70
C SER A 133 -10.22 11.08 -13.04
N THR A 134 -10.51 10.34 -11.92
CA THR A 134 -11.30 10.71 -10.64
C THR A 134 -12.72 10.08 -10.27
N GLU A 135 -13.23 10.28 -9.00
CA GLU A 135 -14.61 10.40 -8.31
C GLU A 135 -15.66 9.33 -7.67
N GLY A 136 -15.47 8.00 -7.46
CA GLY A 136 -15.97 7.20 -6.25
C GLY A 136 -17.46 6.78 -5.98
N ARG A 137 -17.72 5.97 -4.91
CA ARG A 137 -19.07 5.53 -4.40
C ARG A 137 -19.14 4.95 -2.94
N GLU A 138 -20.34 4.59 -2.45
CA GLU A 138 -20.71 4.23 -1.05
C GLU A 138 -20.95 2.71 -0.79
N ALA A 139 -21.03 2.28 0.49
CA ALA A 139 -21.09 0.86 0.92
C ALA A 139 -22.37 0.45 1.69
N LEU A 140 -22.74 -0.85 1.61
CA LEU A 140 -24.00 -1.44 2.10
C LEU A 140 -23.86 -2.31 3.37
N VAL A 141 -24.99 -2.70 3.97
CA VAL A 141 -25.14 -3.41 5.26
C VAL A 141 -25.33 -4.92 5.05
N SER A 142 -25.14 -5.72 6.10
CA SER A 142 -24.83 -7.16 6.03
C SER A 142 -25.96 -8.13 5.67
N GLU A 143 -27.20 -7.69 5.49
CA GLU A 143 -28.31 -8.59 5.11
C GLU A 143 -28.39 -8.85 3.60
N ASP A 144 -27.71 -8.05 2.77
CA ASP A 144 -27.76 -8.11 1.30
C ASP A 144 -26.61 -8.90 0.63
N TYR A 145 -25.76 -9.61 1.39
CA TYR A 145 -24.61 -10.30 0.81
C TYR A 145 -24.99 -11.60 0.05
N PRO A 146 -24.47 -11.79 -1.19
CA PRO A 146 -24.68 -13.00 -1.98
C PRO A 146 -24.37 -14.31 -1.23
N PRO A 147 -25.13 -15.41 -1.45
CA PRO A 147 -24.99 -16.65 -0.70
C PRO A 147 -23.58 -17.24 -0.68
N GLU A 148 -22.81 -17.07 -1.74
CA GLU A 148 -21.42 -17.53 -1.86
C GLU A 148 -20.45 -16.86 -0.87
N LEU A 149 -20.80 -15.70 -0.30
CA LEU A 149 -20.01 -15.04 0.74
C LEU A 149 -20.38 -15.48 2.16
N GLN A 150 -21.54 -16.10 2.38
CA GLN A 150 -22.01 -16.41 3.74
C GLN A 150 -21.01 -17.25 4.58
N PRO A 151 -20.29 -18.26 4.02
CA PRO A 151 -19.22 -18.95 4.75
C PRO A 151 -18.10 -18.02 5.26
N LEU A 152 -17.81 -16.92 4.55
CA LEU A 152 -16.83 -15.92 4.98
C LEU A 152 -17.41 -14.92 6.00
N ILE A 153 -18.71 -14.64 5.93
CA ILE A 153 -19.45 -13.82 6.91
C ILE A 153 -19.51 -14.54 8.27
N GLU A 154 -19.80 -15.84 8.26
CA GLU A 154 -19.82 -16.71 9.45
C GLU A 154 -18.45 -16.82 10.16
N ARG A 155 -17.35 -16.48 9.49
CA ARG A 155 -15.98 -16.51 10.06
C ARG A 155 -15.57 -15.27 10.84
N PHE A 156 -16.39 -14.22 10.91
CA PHE A 156 -16.07 -13.06 11.73
C PHE A 156 -16.06 -13.42 13.22
N ALA A 157 -14.97 -13.09 13.91
CA ALA A 157 -14.83 -13.33 15.34
C ALA A 157 -15.90 -12.54 16.13
N PRO A 158 -16.45 -13.07 17.24
CA PRO A 158 -17.67 -12.53 17.86
C PRO A 158 -17.67 -11.04 18.23
N ASP A 159 -16.51 -10.46 18.53
CA ASP A 159 -16.34 -9.04 18.86
C ASP A 159 -16.29 -8.10 17.62
N TRP A 160 -16.36 -8.64 16.40
CA TRP A 160 -16.18 -7.89 15.16
C TRP A 160 -17.43 -7.93 14.27
N PRO A 161 -17.93 -6.77 13.78
CA PRO A 161 -19.13 -6.75 12.96
C PRO A 161 -18.85 -7.40 11.58
N PRO A 162 -19.72 -8.32 11.11
CA PRO A 162 -19.53 -9.05 9.86
C PRO A 162 -19.89 -8.19 8.63
N ILE A 163 -19.13 -7.11 8.44
CA ILE A 163 -19.36 -6.11 7.39
C ILE A 163 -18.16 -6.10 6.44
N LEU A 164 -18.44 -6.32 5.17
CA LEU A 164 -17.49 -6.20 4.07
C LEU A 164 -17.38 -4.72 3.68
N GLN A 165 -16.32 -4.05 4.10
CA GLN A 165 -16.09 -2.63 3.78
C GLN A 165 -15.38 -2.49 2.40
N VAL A 166 -15.88 -3.20 1.39
CA VAL A 166 -15.37 -3.26 0.01
C VAL A 166 -16.55 -3.24 -0.98
N SER A 167 -16.32 -2.75 -2.20
CA SER A 167 -17.30 -2.84 -3.28
C SER A 167 -17.42 -4.25 -3.87
N VAL A 168 -18.52 -4.50 -4.59
CA VAL A 168 -18.98 -5.84 -4.98
C VAL A 168 -18.08 -6.59 -5.97
N GLY A 169 -17.27 -5.86 -6.75
CA GLY A 169 -16.34 -6.44 -7.73
C GLY A 169 -15.21 -7.27 -7.13
N TRP A 170 -14.90 -7.08 -5.84
CA TRP A 170 -13.97 -7.93 -5.10
C TRP A 170 -14.63 -9.15 -4.43
N TYR A 171 -15.95 -9.31 -4.48
CA TYR A 171 -16.62 -10.47 -3.86
C TYR A 171 -16.12 -11.82 -4.43
N PRO A 172 -15.87 -12.01 -5.74
CA PRO A 172 -15.29 -13.25 -6.25
C PRO A 172 -13.89 -13.53 -5.69
N LEU A 173 -13.07 -12.49 -5.50
CA LEU A 173 -11.73 -12.58 -4.92
C LEU A 173 -11.78 -12.96 -3.43
N LEU A 174 -12.78 -12.46 -2.69
CA LEU A 174 -13.04 -12.86 -1.31
C LEU A 174 -13.48 -14.34 -1.19
N VAL A 175 -14.35 -14.81 -2.08
CA VAL A 175 -14.81 -16.22 -2.11
C VAL A 175 -13.68 -17.18 -2.49
N GLU A 176 -12.79 -16.79 -3.40
CA GLU A 176 -11.60 -17.57 -3.74
C GLU A 176 -10.60 -17.61 -2.58
N LEU A 177 -10.41 -16.48 -1.89
CA LEU A 177 -9.55 -16.39 -0.71
C LEU A 177 -10.10 -17.22 0.45
N ASP A 178 -11.39 -17.11 0.79
CA ASP A 178 -12.01 -17.94 1.84
C ASP A 178 -11.83 -19.43 1.57
N ARG A 179 -12.10 -19.89 0.34
CA ARG A 179 -11.90 -21.30 -0.05
C ARG A 179 -10.44 -21.74 0.16
N THR A 180 -9.49 -20.87 -0.16
CA THR A 180 -8.05 -21.14 -0.01
C THR A 180 -7.63 -21.18 1.46
N LEU A 181 -8.06 -20.21 2.26
CA LEU A 181 -7.75 -20.14 3.69
C LEU A 181 -8.45 -21.26 4.47
N SER A 182 -9.70 -21.57 4.16
CA SER A 182 -10.48 -22.69 4.72
C SER A 182 -9.82 -24.04 4.46
N ALA A 183 -9.18 -24.22 3.29
CA ALA A 183 -8.46 -25.45 2.96
C ALA A 183 -7.10 -25.58 3.69
N LEU A 184 -6.47 -24.45 4.04
CA LEU A 184 -5.22 -24.41 4.80
C LEU A 184 -5.44 -24.51 6.32
N VAL A 185 -6.48 -23.85 6.83
CA VAL A 185 -6.83 -23.76 8.26
C VAL A 185 -8.36 -23.67 8.39
N PRO A 186 -9.08 -24.79 8.60
CA PRO A 186 -10.54 -24.82 8.59
C PRO A 186 -11.22 -23.89 9.60
N ASP A 187 -10.60 -23.66 10.75
CA ASP A 187 -11.18 -22.91 11.87
C ASP A 187 -10.69 -21.45 11.94
N TYR A 188 -10.16 -20.91 10.83
CA TYR A 188 -9.61 -19.56 10.81
C TYR A 188 -10.67 -18.47 11.06
N VAL A 189 -10.25 -17.39 11.74
CA VAL A 189 -11.12 -16.27 12.14
C VAL A 189 -10.79 -14.98 11.40
N VAL A 190 -11.83 -14.31 10.89
CA VAL A 190 -11.80 -12.97 10.30
C VAL A 190 -12.01 -11.93 11.40
N LYS A 191 -11.32 -10.79 11.28
CA LYS A 191 -11.50 -9.63 12.18
C LYS A 191 -11.95 -8.41 11.39
N GLN A 192 -11.43 -8.17 10.18
CA GLN A 192 -11.92 -7.09 9.32
C GLN A 192 -11.58 -7.31 7.84
N ILE A 193 -12.53 -6.98 6.97
CA ILE A 193 -12.35 -6.92 5.51
C ILE A 193 -12.71 -5.52 5.05
N LYS A 194 -11.79 -4.85 4.34
CA LYS A 194 -11.98 -3.46 3.87
C LYS A 194 -11.15 -3.12 2.65
N SER A 195 -11.59 -2.13 1.88
CA SER A 195 -10.72 -1.40 0.97
C SER A 195 -9.89 -0.40 1.78
N LYS A 196 -8.59 -0.34 1.50
CA LYS A 196 -7.73 0.74 1.99
C LYS A 196 -6.56 0.96 1.04
N PHE A 197 -6.58 2.13 0.39
CA PHE A 197 -5.63 2.49 -0.67
C PHE A 197 -5.78 1.54 -1.88
N GLY A 198 -6.99 1.48 -2.46
CA GLY A 198 -7.33 0.67 -3.64
C GLY A 198 -6.81 -0.76 -3.56
N ALA A 199 -6.83 -1.31 -2.36
CA ALA A 199 -6.32 -2.62 -2.06
C ALA A 199 -7.20 -3.22 -0.97
N LEU A 200 -7.59 -4.48 -1.19
CA LEU A 200 -8.16 -5.34 -0.17
C LEU A 200 -7.20 -5.37 1.01
N ARG A 201 -7.73 -5.19 2.22
CA ARG A 201 -7.03 -5.50 3.46
C ARG A 201 -7.83 -6.53 4.24
N PHE A 202 -7.26 -7.75 4.31
CA PHE A 202 -7.92 -8.92 4.85
C PHE A 202 -7.28 -9.32 6.18
N HIS A 203 -7.86 -8.83 7.28
CA HIS A 203 -7.35 -9.05 8.62
C HIS A 203 -7.93 -10.33 9.21
N ALA A 204 -7.28 -11.46 8.96
CA ALA A 204 -7.62 -12.78 9.51
C ALA A 204 -6.43 -13.44 10.22
N ALA A 205 -6.72 -14.41 11.09
CA ALA A 205 -5.75 -15.21 11.83
C ALA A 205 -6.10 -16.72 11.74
N PRO A 206 -5.10 -17.62 11.73
CA PRO A 206 -5.32 -19.06 11.68
C PRO A 206 -6.09 -19.59 12.92
N SER A 207 -5.89 -18.97 14.08
CA SER A 207 -6.66 -19.22 15.30
C SER A 207 -6.76 -17.92 16.13
N GLU A 208 -7.33 -18.01 17.34
CA GLU A 208 -7.32 -16.89 18.28
C GLU A 208 -5.97 -16.63 18.96
N ASP A 209 -5.04 -17.60 18.93
CA ASP A 209 -3.71 -17.45 19.52
C ASP A 209 -2.89 -16.40 18.73
N PRO A 210 -2.46 -15.28 19.37
CA PRO A 210 -1.69 -14.24 18.70
C PRO A 210 -0.27 -14.67 18.28
N TYR A 211 0.19 -15.86 18.69
CA TYR A 211 1.47 -16.44 18.29
C TYR A 211 1.37 -17.48 17.16
N ASP A 212 0.16 -17.90 16.78
CA ASP A 212 -0.05 -18.86 15.70
C ASP A 212 0.30 -18.23 14.34
N TYR A 213 1.25 -18.85 13.64
CA TYR A 213 1.82 -18.36 12.39
C TYR A 213 1.88 -19.48 11.35
N ASN A 214 1.06 -19.32 10.31
CA ASN A 214 1.06 -20.14 9.12
C ASN A 214 1.52 -19.27 7.93
N GLU A 215 2.65 -19.63 7.31
CA GLU A 215 3.28 -18.86 6.23
C GLU A 215 2.40 -18.85 4.97
N ALA A 216 1.93 -20.01 4.51
CA ALA A 216 1.04 -20.15 3.34
C ALA A 216 -0.29 -19.40 3.54
N PHE A 217 -0.84 -19.36 4.76
CA PHE A 217 -2.03 -18.57 5.09
C PHE A 217 -1.79 -17.05 4.92
N LYS A 218 -0.57 -16.57 5.22
CA LYS A 218 -0.20 -15.17 5.01
C LYS A 218 0.21 -14.87 3.58
N GLU A 219 0.77 -15.84 2.86
CA GLU A 219 1.04 -15.76 1.42
C GLU A 219 -0.27 -15.64 0.62
N ALA A 220 -1.23 -16.54 0.84
CA ALA A 220 -2.56 -16.49 0.19
C ALA A 220 -3.31 -15.17 0.45
N ILE A 221 -3.25 -14.62 1.67
CA ILE A 221 -3.75 -13.27 1.96
C ILE A 221 -2.98 -12.22 1.16
N SER A 222 -1.65 -12.29 1.11
CA SER A 222 -0.81 -11.31 0.41
C SER A 222 -1.06 -11.31 -1.10
N ASP A 223 -1.29 -12.49 -1.70
CA ASP A 223 -1.62 -12.65 -3.11
C ASP A 223 -3.01 -12.10 -3.45
N ALA A 224 -3.98 -12.24 -2.55
CA ALA A 224 -5.29 -11.61 -2.71
C ALA A 224 -5.23 -10.08 -2.47
N GLU A 225 -4.48 -9.60 -1.47
CA GLU A 225 -4.21 -8.16 -1.32
C GLU A 225 -3.49 -7.61 -2.55
N TRP A 226 -2.59 -8.37 -3.21
CA TRP A 226 -1.99 -7.98 -4.49
C TRP A 226 -3.01 -7.96 -5.62
N ARG A 227 -3.68 -9.09 -5.93
CA ARG A 227 -4.65 -9.19 -7.04
C ARG A 227 -5.76 -8.12 -6.97
N SER A 228 -6.13 -7.67 -5.78
CA SER A 228 -7.09 -6.58 -5.60
C SER A 228 -6.66 -5.25 -6.23
N ILE A 229 -5.36 -5.00 -6.42
CA ILE A 229 -4.84 -3.77 -7.07
C ILE A 229 -4.91 -3.81 -8.60
N GLU A 230 -5.19 -5.00 -9.16
CA GLU A 230 -5.34 -5.29 -10.58
C GLU A 230 -6.81 -5.64 -10.93
N THR A 231 -7.71 -5.63 -9.94
CA THR A 231 -9.12 -6.08 -10.04
C THR A 231 -10.08 -4.94 -9.68
N CYS A 232 -11.07 -4.65 -10.51
CA CYS A 232 -12.01 -3.54 -10.30
C CYS A 232 -12.86 -3.74 -9.03
N GLU A 233 -12.84 -2.75 -8.12
CA GLU A 233 -13.66 -2.72 -6.91
C GLU A 233 -15.16 -2.81 -7.23
N GLU A 234 -15.63 -2.24 -8.34
CA GLU A 234 -17.06 -2.23 -8.67
C GLU A 234 -17.53 -3.46 -9.47
N CYS A 235 -16.68 -4.08 -10.31
CA CYS A 235 -17.14 -5.14 -11.23
C CYS A 235 -16.19 -6.34 -11.46
N GLY A 236 -15.04 -6.41 -10.79
CA GLY A 236 -14.13 -7.57 -10.88
C GLY A 236 -13.34 -7.71 -12.20
N ALA A 237 -13.59 -6.85 -13.19
CA ALA A 237 -12.79 -6.80 -14.42
C ALA A 237 -11.35 -6.31 -14.16
N PRO A 238 -10.37 -6.60 -15.04
CA PRO A 238 -9.03 -6.05 -14.96
C PRO A 238 -9.03 -4.51 -14.86
N ALA A 239 -8.15 -3.99 -14.02
CA ALA A 239 -8.23 -2.63 -13.50
C ALA A 239 -6.88 -2.00 -13.23
N ASN A 240 -6.88 -0.68 -13.06
CA ASN A 240 -5.77 0.08 -12.52
C ASN A 240 -6.22 0.80 -11.26
N GLN A 241 -5.26 1.23 -10.46
CA GLN A 241 -5.53 2.16 -9.37
C GLN A 241 -5.74 3.59 -9.88
N TYR A 242 -6.50 4.39 -9.14
CA TYR A 242 -6.82 5.79 -9.48
C TYR A 242 -7.05 6.63 -8.21
N VAL A 243 -6.62 7.91 -8.24
CA VAL A 243 -6.96 8.92 -7.21
C VAL A 243 -8.31 9.56 -7.52
N VAL A 244 -9.16 9.63 -6.49
CA VAL A 244 -10.62 9.67 -6.60
C VAL A 244 -11.19 10.38 -5.36
N ARG A 245 -11.68 11.63 -5.43
CA ARG A 245 -12.12 12.42 -4.23
C ARG A 245 -11.10 12.48 -3.08
N LEU A 246 -9.79 12.54 -3.41
CA LEU A 246 -8.64 12.34 -2.48
C LEU A 246 -8.55 10.95 -1.84
N TRP A 247 -9.58 10.12 -1.96
CA TRP A 247 -9.48 8.67 -1.80
C TRP A 247 -8.73 8.07 -2.98
N VAL A 248 -8.51 6.76 -2.89
CA VAL A 248 -7.76 6.04 -3.90
C VAL A 248 -8.30 4.61 -3.96
N VAL A 249 -8.63 4.18 -5.16
CA VAL A 249 -9.43 2.98 -5.49
C VAL A 249 -8.77 2.20 -6.64
N THR A 250 -9.25 1.00 -6.94
CA THR A 250 -8.92 0.21 -8.14
C THR A 250 -10.16 0.03 -8.99
N LEU A 251 -10.14 0.53 -10.24
CA LEU A 251 -11.29 0.48 -11.15
C LEU A 251 -10.88 0.07 -12.57
N CYS A 252 -11.81 -0.52 -13.33
CA CYS A 252 -11.66 -0.59 -14.78
C CYS A 252 -11.96 0.77 -15.41
N GLU A 253 -11.53 1.00 -16.66
CA GLU A 253 -11.66 2.29 -17.35
C GLU A 253 -13.12 2.81 -17.41
N GLU A 254 -14.10 1.90 -17.52
CA GLU A 254 -15.52 2.25 -17.49
C GLU A 254 -15.97 2.79 -16.14
N HIS A 255 -15.66 2.09 -15.05
CA HIS A 255 -16.02 2.54 -13.70
C HIS A 255 -15.22 3.76 -13.26
N MET A 256 -13.99 3.93 -13.77
CA MET A 256 -13.24 5.17 -13.63
C MET A 256 -14.00 6.32 -14.33
N ARG A 257 -14.36 6.19 -15.62
CA ARG A 257 -15.14 7.20 -16.35
C ARG A 257 -16.55 7.48 -15.82
N LEU A 258 -17.15 6.54 -15.09
CA LEU A 258 -18.40 6.75 -14.34
C LEU A 258 -18.14 7.50 -13.03
N ALA A 259 -17.07 7.14 -12.33
CA ALA A 259 -16.61 7.84 -11.14
C ALA A 259 -16.37 9.33 -11.45
N GLU A 260 -15.67 9.73 -12.53
CA GLU A 260 -15.27 11.15 -12.81
C GLU A 260 -16.42 12.17 -12.85
N ARG A 261 -17.67 11.68 -12.88
CA ARG A 261 -18.90 12.42 -13.17
C ARG A 261 -19.93 12.38 -12.04
N ALA A 262 -19.62 11.68 -10.95
CA ALA A 262 -20.47 11.53 -9.76
C ALA A 262 -20.32 12.72 -8.79
#